data_AF-A0A9E5UEE3-F1
#
_entry.id   AF-A0A9E5UEE3-F1
#
_cell.length_a   1.000
_cell.length_b   1.000
_cell.length_c   1.000
_cell.angle_alpha   90.00
_cell.angle_beta   90.00
_cell.angle_gamma   90.00
#
_symmetry.space_group_name_H-M   'P 1'
#
loop_
_entity.id
_entity.type
_entity.pdbx_description
1 polymer ?
#
loop_
_entity_poly.entity_id
_entity_poly.type
_entity_poly.pdbx_seq_one_letter_code
_entity_poly.pdbx_strand_id
1 'polypeptide(L)'
;PKMFTHYSEYTVAGVTYARAIIFLTPYSFTFEDGQYSVRLTGANTNLFDVENDILNQNQVQVIPANSAGLQTVASGSGLSQEEHDKLMGLINGLTTAQETLLTNLHKTAKNKKVLSKTGSTWELIIYDDDDSTPIFKKEIKDKNGDDIEDLDIGVLAQELASSV
;
A
#
# COMPACT_ATOMS: atom_id res chain seq x y z
N PRO A 1 -8.58 12.14 52.80
CA PRO A 1 -8.42 13.01 51.60
C PRO A 1 -7.71 12.23 50.48
N LYS A 2 -8.29 12.21 49.27
CA LYS A 2 -7.65 11.61 48.10
C LYS A 2 -6.69 12.65 47.50
N MET A 3 -5.40 12.33 47.44
CA MET A 3 -4.35 13.25 46.97
C MET A 3 -4.07 13.11 45.47
N PHE A 4 -4.23 11.90 44.94
CA PHE A 4 -4.00 11.60 43.54
C PHE A 4 -4.97 10.54 43.04
N THR A 5 -5.10 10.46 41.71
CA THR A 5 -5.74 9.35 41.01
C THR A 5 -4.70 8.66 40.15
N HIS A 6 -4.67 7.33 40.23
CA HIS A 6 -3.81 6.49 39.41
C HIS A 6 -4.65 5.84 38.33
N TYR A 7 -4.20 5.96 37.09
CA TYR A 7 -4.75 5.27 35.94
C TYR A 7 -3.75 4.19 35.52
N SER A 8 -4.24 2.96 35.35
CA SER A 8 -3.59 2.00 34.45
C SER A 8 -3.58 2.56 33.02
N GLU A 9 -3.07 1.83 32.04
CA GLU A 9 -3.24 2.22 30.63
C GLU A 9 -4.69 2.62 30.36
N TYR A 10 -4.89 3.77 29.72
CA TYR A 10 -6.21 4.36 29.52
C TYR A 10 -6.31 4.97 28.13
N THR A 11 -7.47 4.80 27.49
CA THR A 11 -7.70 5.27 26.13
C THR A 11 -8.49 6.57 26.14
N VAL A 12 -7.97 7.61 25.49
CA VAL A 12 -8.67 8.88 25.25
C VAL A 12 -8.70 9.14 23.75
N ALA A 13 -9.90 9.30 23.19
CA ALA A 13 -10.11 9.57 21.76
C ALA A 13 -9.38 8.59 20.81
N GLY A 14 -9.36 7.29 21.16
CA GLY A 14 -8.71 6.24 20.35
C GLY A 14 -7.20 6.09 20.57
N VAL A 15 -6.57 6.94 21.39
CA VAL A 15 -5.15 6.83 21.74
C VAL A 15 -5.02 6.19 23.13
N THR A 16 -4.29 5.08 23.22
CA THR A 16 -3.99 4.41 24.49
C THR A 16 -2.73 4.99 25.11
N TYR A 17 -2.92 5.71 26.20
CA TYR A 17 -1.86 6.30 27.00
C TYR A 17 -1.31 5.27 27.98
N ALA A 18 -0.01 5.35 28.25
CA ALA A 18 0.58 4.58 29.34
C ALA A 18 0.02 5.02 30.69
N ARG A 19 0.33 4.23 31.72
CA ARG A 19 0.02 4.52 33.12
C ARG A 19 0.27 6.00 33.48
N ALA A 20 -0.71 6.64 34.12
CA ALA A 20 -0.60 8.02 34.58
C ALA A 20 -0.98 8.19 36.06
N ILE A 21 -0.41 9.20 36.70
CA ILE A 21 -0.80 9.66 38.04
C ILE A 21 -1.18 11.13 37.92
N ILE A 22 -2.39 11.47 38.37
CA ILE A 22 -2.92 12.84 38.38
C ILE A 22 -3.01 13.29 39.83
N PHE A 23 -2.26 14.34 40.19
CA PHE A 23 -2.41 15.02 41.47
C PHE A 23 -3.66 15.90 41.45
N LEU A 24 -4.46 15.85 42.52
CA LEU A 24 -5.73 16.60 42.60
C LEU A 24 -5.47 18.00 43.16
N THR A 25 -5.99 19.03 42.50
CA THR A 25 -5.87 20.42 42.92
C THR A 25 -6.56 20.66 44.28
N PRO A 26 -5.99 21.50 45.16
CA PRO A 26 -4.71 22.21 45.02
C PRO A 26 -3.50 21.35 45.39
N TYR A 27 -2.42 21.45 44.61
CA TYR A 27 -1.12 20.86 44.91
C TYR A 27 0.00 21.74 44.38
N SER A 28 1.17 21.69 45.03
CA SER A 28 2.41 22.27 44.54
C SER A 28 3.61 21.45 45.02
N PHE A 29 4.73 21.60 44.31
CA PHE A 29 5.99 20.91 44.58
C PHE A 29 7.06 21.91 44.94
N THR A 30 7.75 21.64 46.05
CA THR A 30 8.88 22.46 46.52
C THR A 30 10.07 21.54 46.74
N PHE A 31 11.18 21.86 46.09
CA PHE A 31 12.46 21.23 46.40
C PHE A 31 13.08 21.90 47.63
N GLU A 32 13.89 21.15 48.38
CA GLU A 32 14.72 21.75 49.42
C GLU A 32 15.65 22.79 48.79
N ASP A 33 15.76 23.97 49.39
CA ASP A 33 16.57 25.06 48.86
C ASP A 33 18.06 24.68 48.85
N GLY A 34 18.71 24.87 47.71
CA GLY A 34 20.10 24.49 47.52
C GLY A 34 20.55 24.59 46.07
N GLN A 35 21.86 24.50 45.86
CA GLN A 35 22.46 24.56 44.53
C GLN A 35 22.67 23.15 43.96
N TYR A 36 21.64 22.62 43.32
CA TYR A 36 21.72 21.37 42.55
C TYR A 36 20.69 21.37 41.43
N SER A 37 20.79 20.37 40.56
CA SER A 37 19.84 20.16 39.47
C SER A 37 19.07 18.86 39.67
N VAL A 38 17.77 18.88 39.37
CA VAL A 38 16.90 17.70 39.34
C VAL A 38 16.57 17.39 37.89
N ARG A 39 17.06 16.27 37.38
CA ARG A 39 16.74 15.78 36.03
C ARG A 39 15.62 14.77 36.10
N LEU A 40 14.50 15.10 35.46
CA LEU A 40 13.41 14.15 35.27
C LEU A 40 13.80 13.22 34.11
N THR A 41 14.01 11.94 34.36
CA THR A 41 14.41 10.96 33.33
C THR A 41 13.24 10.03 33.04
N GLY A 42 12.88 9.86 31.76
CA GLY A 42 11.75 9.00 31.36
C GLY A 42 10.38 9.49 31.85
N ALA A 43 10.29 10.78 32.22
CA ALA A 43 9.05 11.38 32.69
C ALA A 43 8.28 12.02 31.52
N ASN A 44 6.95 12.03 31.62
CA ASN A 44 6.08 12.88 30.82
C ASN A 44 5.12 13.54 31.81
N THR A 45 5.45 14.77 32.20
CA THR A 45 4.85 15.40 33.38
C THR A 45 4.80 16.91 33.20
N ASN A 46 3.81 17.55 33.81
CA ASN A 46 3.67 19.00 33.91
C ASN A 46 4.33 19.57 35.20
N LEU A 47 5.14 18.78 35.91
CA LEU A 47 5.77 19.16 37.17
C LEU A 47 6.67 20.40 37.09
N PHE A 48 7.04 20.86 35.90
CA PHE A 48 7.90 22.04 35.70
C PHE A 48 7.11 23.33 35.47
N ASP A 49 5.79 23.30 35.63
CA ASP A 49 4.91 24.44 35.41
C ASP A 49 4.96 25.42 36.60
N VAL A 50 5.78 26.46 36.45
CA VAL A 50 5.90 27.56 37.43
C VAL A 50 4.77 28.58 37.26
N GLU A 51 4.25 28.75 36.05
CA GLU A 51 3.22 29.75 35.73
C GLU A 51 1.88 29.45 36.42
N ASN A 52 1.53 28.17 36.55
CA ASN A 52 0.31 27.72 37.23
C ASN A 52 0.55 27.26 38.69
N ASP A 53 1.60 27.77 39.36
CA ASP A 53 1.94 27.48 40.76
C ASP A 53 2.13 25.98 41.11
N ILE A 54 2.45 25.13 40.11
CA ILE A 54 2.72 23.71 40.34
C ILE A 54 4.14 23.53 40.90
N LEU A 55 5.14 24.22 40.33
CA LEU A 55 6.52 24.20 40.82
C LEU A 55 6.87 25.49 41.54
N ASN A 56 7.15 25.38 42.84
CA ASN A 56 7.67 26.50 43.63
C ASN A 56 9.17 26.67 43.32
N GLN A 57 9.50 27.71 42.56
CA GLN A 57 10.85 27.96 42.09
C GLN A 57 11.77 28.45 43.22
N ASN A 58 12.97 27.86 43.32
CA ASN A 58 14.04 28.24 44.25
C ASN A 58 15.41 28.15 43.55
N GLN A 59 16.51 27.95 44.30
CA GLN A 59 17.85 27.81 43.71
C GLN A 59 18.12 26.48 42.98
N VAL A 60 17.14 25.56 42.99
CA VAL A 60 17.24 24.25 42.34
C VAL A 60 16.83 24.34 40.88
N GLN A 61 17.69 23.88 39.98
CA GLN A 61 17.37 23.81 38.56
C GLN A 61 16.61 22.51 38.23
N VAL A 62 15.35 22.62 37.83
CA VAL A 62 14.60 21.47 37.32
C VAL A 62 14.84 21.34 35.81
N ILE A 63 15.35 20.20 35.38
CA ILE A 63 15.58 19.85 33.97
C ILE A 63 14.49 18.85 33.57
N PRO A 64 13.39 19.30 32.94
CA PRO A 64 12.36 18.40 32.48
C PRO A 64 12.87 17.59 31.28
N ALA A 65 12.59 16.29 31.28
CA ALA A 65 12.46 15.56 30.03
C ALA A 65 10.99 15.63 29.66
N ASN A 66 10.63 16.41 28.64
CA ASN A 66 9.41 16.14 27.91
C ASN A 66 9.78 15.12 26.84
N SER A 67 9.57 13.84 27.13
CA SER A 67 9.47 12.87 26.06
C SER A 67 8.22 13.22 25.27
N ALA A 68 8.36 14.03 24.22
CA ALA A 68 7.29 14.27 23.27
C ALA A 68 6.73 12.90 22.83
N GLY A 69 5.43 12.68 23.01
CA GLY A 69 4.71 11.61 22.33
C GLY A 69 4.80 10.23 22.97
N LEU A 70 4.15 10.01 24.12
CA LEU A 70 3.79 8.66 24.54
C LEU A 70 2.47 8.23 23.88
N GLN A 71 2.47 8.09 22.56
CA GLN A 71 1.55 7.17 21.90
C GLN A 71 2.18 5.80 21.97
N THR A 72 1.58 4.89 22.74
CA THR A 72 1.90 3.47 22.63
C THR A 72 1.34 3.03 21.28
N VAL A 73 2.13 3.13 20.20
CA VAL A 73 1.78 2.47 18.94
C VAL A 73 2.07 0.98 19.16
N ALA A 74 1.21 0.32 19.93
CA ALA A 74 1.33 -1.09 20.27
C ALA A 74 1.18 -1.99 19.04
N SER A 75 0.52 -1.49 18.00
CA SER A 75 0.42 -2.09 16.67
C SER A 75 -0.26 -1.10 15.72
N GLY A 76 0.26 -0.95 14.50
CA GLY A 76 -0.28 -0.05 13.48
C GLY A 76 0.82 0.71 12.76
N SER A 77 0.59 1.11 11.51
CA SER A 77 1.57 1.81 10.66
C SER A 77 1.79 3.28 11.04
N GLY A 78 1.04 3.80 12.02
CA GLY A 78 1.03 5.23 12.36
C GLY A 78 0.32 6.11 11.33
N LEU A 79 -0.31 5.51 10.31
CA LEU A 79 -1.11 6.23 9.33
C LEU A 79 -2.47 6.61 9.92
N SER A 80 -2.92 7.82 9.60
CA SER A 80 -4.32 8.19 9.74
C SER A 80 -5.21 7.32 8.83
N GLN A 81 -6.51 7.25 9.14
CA GLN A 81 -7.47 6.52 8.29
C GLN A 81 -7.45 7.04 6.85
N GLU A 82 -7.32 8.35 6.66
CA GLU A 82 -7.26 8.97 5.33
C GLU A 82 -6.01 8.53 4.54
N GLU A 83 -4.84 8.47 5.19
CA GLU A 83 -3.61 8.00 4.56
C GLU A 83 -3.67 6.50 4.24
N HIS A 84 -4.24 5.70 5.14
CA HIS A 84 -4.49 4.29 4.89
C HIS A 84 -5.39 4.09 3.66
N ASP A 85 -6.50 4.82 3.56
CA ASP A 85 -7.45 4.68 2.47
C ASP A 85 -6.85 5.12 1.12
N LYS A 86 -6.02 6.17 1.12
CA LYS A 86 -5.25 6.57 -0.07
C LYS A 86 -4.26 5.49 -0.50
N LEU A 87 -3.55 4.88 0.44
CA LEU A 87 -2.61 3.79 0.15
C LEU A 87 -3.33 2.58 -0.44
N MET A 88 -4.44 2.17 0.16
CA MET A 88 -5.25 1.06 -0.35
C MET A 88 -5.83 1.38 -1.74
N GLY A 89 -6.23 2.62 -1.98
CA GLY A 89 -6.64 3.10 -3.31
C GLY A 89 -5.55 2.94 -4.37
N LEU A 90 -4.30 3.31 -4.03
CA LEU A 90 -3.15 3.14 -4.93
C LEU A 90 -2.86 1.67 -5.24
N ILE A 91 -2.91 0.80 -4.22
CA ILE A 91 -2.67 -0.64 -4.37
C ILE A 91 -3.73 -1.28 -5.29
N ASN A 92 -5.00 -0.94 -5.09
CA ASN A 92 -6.09 -1.43 -5.93
C ASN A 92 -5.96 -0.94 -7.38
N GLY A 93 -5.56 0.32 -7.57
CA GLY A 93 -5.29 0.89 -8.89
C GLY A 93 -4.15 0.16 -9.63
N LEU A 94 -3.06 -0.13 -8.93
CA LEU A 94 -1.92 -0.87 -9.49
C LEU A 94 -2.30 -2.31 -9.88
N THR A 95 -3.07 -2.99 -9.02
CA THR A 95 -3.53 -4.36 -9.26
C THR A 95 -4.40 -4.42 -10.51
N THR A 96 -5.38 -3.53 -10.63
CA THR A 96 -6.25 -3.43 -11.81
C THR A 96 -5.46 -3.16 -13.10
N ALA A 97 -4.47 -2.26 -13.03
CA ALA A 97 -3.62 -1.93 -14.17
C ALA A 97 -2.77 -3.14 -14.60
N GLN A 98 -2.20 -3.88 -13.63
CA GLN A 98 -1.45 -5.10 -13.88
C GLN A 98 -2.33 -6.18 -14.54
N GLU A 99 -3.53 -6.43 -14.00
CA GLU A 99 -4.47 -7.41 -14.56
C GLU A 99 -4.88 -7.08 -16.00
N THR A 100 -5.15 -5.79 -16.26
CA THR A 100 -5.47 -5.30 -17.60
C THR A 100 -4.30 -5.51 -18.56
N LEU A 101 -3.09 -5.18 -18.14
CA LEU A 101 -1.89 -5.36 -18.95
C LEU A 101 -1.62 -6.84 -19.25
N LEU A 102 -1.68 -7.71 -18.24
CA LEU A 102 -1.47 -9.15 -18.41
C LEU A 102 -2.52 -9.74 -19.34
N THR A 103 -3.78 -9.33 -19.19
CA THR A 103 -4.85 -9.76 -20.08
C THR A 103 -4.53 -9.38 -21.51
N ASN A 104 -4.23 -8.11 -21.79
CA ASN A 104 -3.94 -7.63 -23.14
C ASN A 104 -2.70 -8.29 -23.77
N LEU A 105 -1.65 -8.53 -22.99
CA LEU A 105 -0.47 -9.28 -23.45
C LEU A 105 -0.82 -10.72 -23.78
N HIS A 106 -1.62 -11.38 -22.94
CA HIS A 106 -2.09 -12.73 -23.19
C HIS A 106 -2.91 -12.81 -24.48
N LYS A 107 -3.77 -11.81 -24.71
CA LYS A 107 -4.55 -11.72 -25.95
C LYS A 107 -3.65 -11.68 -27.17
N THR A 108 -2.72 -10.72 -27.16
CA THR A 108 -1.78 -10.49 -28.27
C THR A 108 -0.91 -11.71 -28.56
N ALA A 109 -0.48 -12.43 -27.52
CA ALA A 109 0.35 -13.64 -27.67
C ALA A 109 -0.43 -14.86 -28.17
N LYS A 110 -1.76 -14.93 -27.94
CA LYS A 110 -2.60 -16.08 -28.27
C LYS A 110 -3.25 -16.04 -29.64
N ASN A 111 -3.18 -14.92 -30.35
CA ASN A 111 -3.80 -14.76 -31.66
C ASN A 111 -3.54 -15.96 -32.58
N LYS A 112 -4.58 -16.76 -32.80
CA LYS A 112 -4.52 -18.01 -33.56
C LYS A 112 -4.52 -17.72 -35.05
N LYS A 113 -3.60 -18.34 -35.79
CA LYS A 113 -3.49 -18.22 -37.24
C LYS A 113 -3.98 -19.51 -37.89
N VAL A 114 -4.91 -19.41 -38.82
CA VAL A 114 -5.49 -20.56 -39.53
C VAL A 114 -5.52 -20.27 -41.02
N LEU A 115 -5.19 -21.29 -41.82
CA LEU A 115 -5.48 -21.33 -43.24
C LEU A 115 -6.82 -22.04 -43.43
N SER A 116 -7.80 -21.36 -44.04
CA SER A 116 -9.14 -21.90 -44.27
C SER A 116 -9.56 -21.69 -45.71
N LYS A 117 -10.30 -22.65 -46.29
CA LYS A 117 -10.87 -22.53 -47.62
C LYS A 117 -12.32 -22.07 -47.53
N THR A 118 -12.62 -20.89 -48.08
CA THR A 118 -13.96 -20.31 -48.13
C THR A 118 -14.40 -20.23 -49.60
N GLY A 119 -15.31 -21.12 -50.02
CA GLY A 119 -15.63 -21.27 -51.44
C GLY A 119 -14.45 -21.83 -52.24
N SER A 120 -14.00 -21.11 -53.27
CA SER A 120 -12.84 -21.48 -54.09
C SER A 120 -11.51 -20.90 -53.59
N THR A 121 -11.53 -20.00 -52.61
CA THR A 121 -10.35 -19.22 -52.21
C THR A 121 -9.81 -19.68 -50.86
N TRP A 122 -8.48 -19.75 -50.73
CA TRP A 122 -7.81 -19.92 -49.45
C TRP A 122 -7.58 -18.57 -48.77
N GLU A 123 -7.81 -18.52 -47.46
CA GLU A 123 -7.66 -17.31 -46.65
C GLU A 123 -6.74 -17.59 -45.46
N LEU A 124 -5.82 -16.66 -45.18
CA LEU A 124 -5.18 -16.56 -43.87
C LEU A 124 -6.12 -15.79 -42.95
N ILE A 125 -6.56 -16.45 -41.88
CA ILE A 125 -7.38 -15.85 -40.84
C ILE A 125 -6.57 -15.80 -39.55
N ILE A 126 -6.44 -14.60 -38.98
CA ILE A 126 -5.93 -14.41 -37.63
C ILE A 126 -7.12 -14.10 -36.75
N TYR A 127 -7.34 -14.95 -35.76
CA TYR A 127 -8.36 -14.77 -34.73
C TYR A 127 -7.80 -13.97 -33.56
N ASP A 128 -8.70 -13.26 -32.88
CA ASP A 128 -8.46 -12.70 -31.56
C ASP A 128 -8.22 -13.83 -30.54
N ASP A 129 -8.02 -13.44 -29.28
CA ASP A 129 -7.75 -14.33 -28.16
C ASP A 129 -8.88 -15.31 -27.80
N ASP A 130 -10.07 -15.10 -28.36
CA ASP A 130 -11.25 -15.95 -28.16
C ASP A 130 -11.35 -17.12 -29.17
N ASP A 131 -10.36 -17.27 -30.06
CA ASP A 131 -10.30 -18.29 -31.13
C ASP A 131 -11.49 -18.27 -32.12
N SER A 132 -12.30 -17.21 -32.12
CA SER A 132 -13.57 -17.17 -32.87
C SER A 132 -13.80 -15.86 -33.62
N THR A 133 -13.31 -14.74 -33.11
CA THR A 133 -13.43 -13.41 -33.70
C THR A 133 -12.24 -13.14 -34.63
N PRO A 134 -12.43 -13.02 -35.95
CA PRO A 134 -11.33 -12.73 -36.86
C PRO A 134 -10.92 -11.26 -36.80
N ILE A 135 -9.65 -10.99 -36.50
CA ILE A 135 -9.05 -9.64 -36.48
C ILE A 135 -8.29 -9.31 -37.78
N PHE A 136 -7.94 -10.32 -38.55
CA PHE A 136 -7.37 -10.17 -39.87
C PHE A 136 -7.83 -11.30 -40.78
N LYS A 137 -8.22 -10.96 -42.00
CA LYS A 137 -8.52 -11.91 -43.08
C LYS A 137 -7.87 -11.43 -44.36
N LYS A 138 -7.17 -12.33 -45.04
CA LYS A 138 -6.59 -12.04 -46.34
C LYS A 138 -6.64 -13.27 -47.23
N GLU A 139 -7.16 -13.08 -48.44
CA GLU A 139 -7.07 -14.06 -49.51
C GLU A 139 -5.61 -14.33 -49.87
N ILE A 140 -5.26 -15.61 -50.02
CA ILE A 140 -3.96 -16.05 -50.49
C ILE A 140 -4.11 -16.46 -51.94
N LYS A 141 -3.28 -15.85 -52.79
CA LYS A 141 -3.14 -16.18 -54.20
C LYS A 141 -1.77 -16.81 -54.42
N ASP A 142 -1.61 -17.50 -55.54
CA ASP A 142 -0.30 -17.97 -55.96
C ASP A 142 0.63 -16.79 -56.34
N LYS A 143 1.87 -17.09 -56.76
CA LYS A 143 2.84 -16.07 -57.18
C LYS A 143 2.41 -15.27 -58.42
N ASN A 144 1.46 -15.78 -59.20
CA ASN A 144 0.94 -15.16 -60.41
C ASN A 144 -0.33 -14.34 -60.12
N GLY A 145 -0.90 -14.44 -58.91
CA GLY A 145 -2.12 -13.76 -58.50
C GLY A 145 -3.38 -14.60 -58.69
N ASP A 146 -3.25 -15.87 -59.08
CA ASP A 146 -4.36 -16.79 -59.32
C ASP A 146 -4.80 -17.50 -58.03
N ASP A 147 -6.02 -18.04 -58.02
CA ASP A 147 -6.55 -18.80 -56.89
C ASP A 147 -5.79 -20.10 -56.68
N ILE A 148 -5.46 -20.41 -55.41
CA ILE A 148 -4.84 -21.69 -55.05
C ILE A 148 -5.92 -22.78 -55.04
N GLU A 149 -5.86 -23.72 -55.99
CA GLU A 149 -6.88 -24.76 -56.12
C GLU A 149 -6.76 -25.84 -55.03
N ASP A 150 -5.53 -26.20 -54.64
CA ASP A 150 -5.25 -27.19 -53.60
C ASP A 150 -3.95 -26.88 -52.85
N LEU A 151 -3.87 -27.27 -51.58
CA LEU A 151 -2.65 -27.19 -50.77
C LEU A 151 -2.04 -28.59 -50.72
N ASP A 152 -0.95 -28.78 -51.46
CA ASP A 152 -0.28 -30.09 -51.48
C ASP A 152 0.18 -30.48 -50.07
N ILE A 153 -0.27 -31.65 -49.61
CA ILE A 153 -0.20 -32.11 -48.21
C ILE A 153 1.27 -32.18 -47.72
N GLY A 154 2.22 -32.36 -48.65
CA GLY A 154 3.65 -32.39 -48.36
C GLY A 154 4.26 -31.05 -47.94
N VAL A 155 3.69 -29.92 -48.39
CA VAL A 155 4.21 -28.58 -48.09
C VAL A 155 3.82 -28.14 -46.68
N LEU A 156 2.62 -28.49 -46.22
CA LEU A 156 2.13 -28.16 -44.87
C LEU A 156 2.86 -28.95 -43.76
N ALA A 157 3.23 -30.20 -44.03
CA ALA A 157 3.95 -31.04 -43.07
C ALA A 157 5.40 -30.58 -42.81
N GLN A 158 6.02 -29.90 -43.79
CA GLN A 158 7.41 -29.43 -43.68
C GLN A 158 7.53 -28.12 -42.87
N GLU A 159 6.53 -27.23 -42.92
CA GLU A 159 6.51 -26.02 -42.09
C GLU A 159 6.08 -26.27 -40.64
N LEU A 160 5.25 -27.28 -40.38
CA LEU A 160 4.86 -27.65 -39.00
C LEU A 160 6.05 -28.17 -38.18
N ALA A 161 7.06 -28.75 -38.85
CA ALA A 161 8.28 -29.25 -38.22
C ALA A 161 9.36 -28.16 -38.03
N SER A 162 9.28 -27.03 -38.75
CA SER A 162 10.24 -25.92 -38.64
C SER A 162 9.76 -24.78 -37.73
N SER A 163 8.47 -24.75 -37.38
CA SER A 163 7.89 -23.76 -36.45
C SER A 163 7.85 -24.29 -35.01
N VAL A 164 9.03 -24.52 -34.42
CA VAL A 164 9.23 -24.60 -32.96
C VAL A 164 10.06 -23.41 -32.52
#